data_AF-A0A5S9NHB2-F1
#
_entry.id   AF-A0A5S9NHB2-F1
#
_cell.length_a   1.000
_cell.length_b   1.000
_cell.length_c   1.000
_cell.angle_alpha   90.00
_cell.angle_beta   90.00
_cell.angle_gamma   90.00
#
_symmetry.space_group_name_H-M   'P 1'
#
loop_
_entity.id
_entity.type
_entity.pdbx_description
1 polymer ?
#
loop_
_entity_poly.entity_id
_entity_poly.type
_entity_poly.pdbx_seq_one_letter_code
_entity_poly.pdbx_strand_id
1 'polypeptide(L)'
;MHQNQLLSQPWLGSAAITAGMGVFLGASGDNKPHRHWAHQIAIGLEEPIALRSDKTRYFERGLWIPAGTIHQLETAHVLCIYIDPTHDFCKTLLPQIAVEEWSISLLNEEISSEYVTRFAKVKNLHAALISFDKQCRCQFSDTPDERLNVILAALKDDISSGNNTTQKTLSSLLHLSPSRFSHWFTEQTGMPLRSYRKWLKLLVGFELSRRMPLTDAALLSGFSDQAHFCRAVTQAFGVSATTIKQLLLQK
;
A
#
# COMPACT_ATOMS: atom_id res chain seq x y z
N MET A 1 23.53 -2.86 33.88
CA MET A 1 22.33 -2.78 33.04
C MET A 1 22.71 -3.20 31.63
N HIS A 2 22.49 -4.47 31.28
CA HIS A 2 22.78 -4.98 29.94
C HIS A 2 21.69 -4.50 28.97
N GLN A 3 22.09 -3.62 28.07
CA GLN A 3 21.32 -3.30 26.86
C GLN A 3 21.34 -4.55 26.00
N ASN A 4 20.24 -5.32 26.03
CA ASN A 4 20.01 -6.39 25.09
C ASN A 4 19.89 -5.74 23.70
N GLN A 5 20.95 -5.79 22.90
CA GLN A 5 20.83 -5.61 21.45
C GLN A 5 19.97 -6.77 20.95
N LEU A 6 18.65 -6.58 20.95
CA LEU A 6 17.74 -7.43 20.20
C LEU A 6 18.26 -7.43 18.75
N LEU A 7 18.81 -8.56 18.32
CA LEU A 7 19.21 -8.78 16.94
C LEU A 7 17.99 -8.47 16.07
N SER A 8 18.16 -7.58 15.10
CA SER A 8 17.05 -7.15 14.28
C SER A 8 16.48 -8.35 13.52
N GLN A 9 15.20 -8.65 13.72
CA GLN A 9 14.54 -9.78 13.08
C GLN A 9 14.38 -9.45 11.58
N PRO A 10 14.94 -10.24 10.65
CA PRO A 10 14.82 -9.96 9.22
C PRO A 10 13.41 -10.26 8.72
N TRP A 11 12.97 -9.50 7.72
CA TRP A 11 11.77 -9.85 6.95
C TRP A 11 12.08 -11.03 6.03
N LEU A 12 11.26 -12.08 6.09
CA LEU A 12 11.42 -13.30 5.30
C LEU A 12 10.10 -13.67 4.64
N GLY A 13 10.14 -14.04 3.36
CA GLY A 13 8.95 -14.40 2.59
C GLY A 13 8.87 -13.65 1.26
N SER A 14 7.69 -13.69 0.65
CA SER A 14 7.49 -13.18 -0.70
C SER A 14 6.54 -12.00 -0.70
N ALA A 15 6.83 -11.02 -1.57
CA ALA A 15 5.93 -9.92 -1.85
C ALA A 15 5.62 -9.85 -3.34
N ALA A 16 4.40 -9.43 -3.66
CA ALA A 16 3.99 -9.13 -5.03
C ALA A 16 3.20 -7.83 -5.07
N ILE A 17 3.23 -7.15 -6.21
CA ILE A 17 2.52 -5.89 -6.44
C ILE A 17 1.89 -5.91 -7.84
N THR A 18 0.76 -5.22 -7.98
CA THR A 18 0.11 -4.87 -9.25
C THR A 18 -0.23 -3.38 -9.24
N ALA A 19 -0.92 -2.89 -10.28
CA ALA A 19 -1.38 -1.50 -10.34
C ALA A 19 -2.49 -1.21 -9.32
N GLY A 20 -2.11 -0.91 -8.09
CA GLY A 20 -3.01 -0.51 -7.00
C GLY A 20 -3.24 -1.57 -5.92
N MET A 21 -2.55 -2.72 -6.00
CA MET A 21 -2.55 -3.72 -4.92
C MET A 21 -1.13 -4.22 -4.62
N GLY A 22 -0.93 -4.66 -3.39
CA GLY A 22 0.27 -5.37 -2.97
C GLY A 22 -0.09 -6.49 -2.00
N VAL A 23 0.73 -7.52 -1.96
CA VAL A 23 0.60 -8.61 -0.99
C VAL A 23 1.98 -8.98 -0.47
N PHE A 24 2.06 -9.26 0.83
CA PHE A 24 3.21 -9.85 1.49
C PHE A 24 2.75 -11.10 2.25
N LEU A 25 3.51 -12.18 2.11
CA LEU A 25 3.28 -13.44 2.82
C LEU A 25 4.61 -13.91 3.42
N GLY A 26 4.67 -14.01 4.75
CA GLY A 26 5.84 -14.54 5.44
C GLY A 26 6.02 -13.97 6.84
N ALA A 27 7.24 -14.07 7.36
CA ALA A 27 7.60 -13.55 8.67
C ALA A 27 7.88 -12.04 8.58
N SER A 28 7.06 -11.23 9.25
CA SER A 28 7.37 -9.83 9.47
C SER A 28 8.58 -9.71 10.38
N GLY A 29 9.57 -8.97 9.91
CA GLY A 29 10.72 -8.57 10.73
C GLY A 29 10.41 -7.29 11.50
N ASP A 30 11.46 -6.68 12.04
CA ASP A 30 11.33 -5.38 12.69
C ASP A 30 10.88 -4.34 11.67
N ASN A 31 9.76 -3.67 11.95
CA ASN A 31 9.43 -2.40 11.30
C ASN A 31 9.40 -1.27 12.31
N LYS A 32 9.70 -0.08 11.82
CA LYS A 32 9.53 1.16 12.59
C LYS A 32 8.07 1.61 12.47
N PRO A 33 7.56 2.40 13.44
CA PRO A 33 6.30 3.10 13.27
C PRO A 33 6.29 3.86 11.94
N HIS A 34 5.27 3.61 11.14
CA HIS A 34 5.17 4.13 9.77
C HIS A 34 3.73 4.39 9.39
N ARG A 35 3.54 5.07 8.26
CA ARG A 35 2.23 5.22 7.62
C ARG A 35 2.43 5.15 6.12
N HIS A 36 1.64 4.35 5.45
CA HIS A 36 1.59 4.29 3.99
C HIS A 36 0.24 4.82 3.51
N TRP A 37 0.12 4.92 2.18
CA TRP A 37 -1.03 5.49 1.49
C TRP A 37 -2.01 4.45 0.98
N ALA A 38 -1.77 3.17 1.30
CA ALA A 38 -2.66 2.08 1.00
C ALA A 38 -3.46 1.72 2.25
N HIS A 39 -4.69 1.26 2.09
CA HIS A 39 -5.32 0.49 3.14
C HIS A 39 -4.56 -0.83 3.30
N GLN A 40 -4.45 -1.31 4.52
CA GLN A 40 -3.80 -2.59 4.81
C GLN A 40 -4.76 -3.52 5.55
N ILE A 41 -4.84 -4.75 5.05
CA ILE A 41 -5.30 -5.90 5.82
C ILE A 41 -4.05 -6.60 6.34
N ALA A 42 -4.03 -6.90 7.64
CA ALA A 42 -2.99 -7.73 8.26
C ALA A 42 -3.65 -8.92 8.95
N ILE A 43 -3.26 -10.15 8.59
CA ILE A 43 -3.82 -11.39 9.12
C ILE A 43 -2.68 -12.27 9.63
N GLY A 44 -2.80 -12.76 10.86
CA GLY A 44 -1.92 -13.78 11.41
C GLY A 44 -2.21 -15.16 10.82
N LEU A 45 -1.18 -15.86 10.37
CA LEU A 45 -1.35 -17.16 9.70
C LEU A 45 -1.60 -18.28 10.72
N GLU A 46 -0.73 -18.38 11.73
CA GLU A 46 -0.86 -19.32 12.84
C GLU A 46 -1.49 -18.65 14.07
N GLU A 47 -0.91 -17.54 14.52
CA GLU A 47 -1.23 -16.86 15.77
C GLU A 47 -1.80 -15.46 15.54
N PRO A 48 -2.53 -14.87 16.51
CA PRO A 48 -2.91 -13.46 16.47
C PRO A 48 -1.71 -12.52 16.30
N ILE A 49 -1.93 -11.41 15.61
CA ILE A 49 -0.92 -10.37 15.39
C ILE A 49 -1.02 -9.27 16.44
N ALA A 50 0.12 -8.75 16.86
CA ALA A 50 0.19 -7.56 17.69
C ALA A 50 0.51 -6.33 16.82
N LEU A 51 -0.35 -5.31 16.90
CA LEU A 51 -0.20 -4.05 16.17
C LEU A 51 -0.25 -2.89 17.17
N ARG A 52 0.69 -1.94 17.05
CA ARG A 52 0.68 -0.70 17.83
C ARG A 52 0.27 0.46 16.95
N SER A 53 -0.63 1.30 17.43
CA SER A 53 -1.01 2.59 16.84
C SER A 53 -1.21 3.58 17.96
N ASP A 54 -0.49 4.69 17.93
CA ASP A 54 -0.43 5.68 19.00
C ASP A 54 -0.18 5.05 20.39
N LYS A 55 -1.18 5.09 21.29
CA LYS A 55 -1.13 4.50 22.64
C LYS A 55 -1.85 3.16 22.74
N THR A 56 -2.46 2.71 21.65
CA THR A 56 -3.27 1.49 21.61
C THR A 56 -2.46 0.33 21.05
N ARG A 57 -2.56 -0.82 21.72
CA ARG A 57 -2.03 -2.09 21.22
C ARG A 57 -3.21 -3.00 20.92
N TYR A 58 -3.30 -3.44 19.68
CA TYR A 58 -4.26 -4.42 19.19
C TYR A 58 -3.60 -5.81 19.23
N PHE A 59 -4.37 -6.85 19.56
CA PHE A 59 -3.91 -8.23 19.56
C PHE A 59 -5.01 -9.13 19.01
N GLU A 60 -5.04 -9.30 17.70
CA GLU A 60 -6.19 -9.90 16.98
C GLU A 60 -5.72 -10.76 15.81
N ARG A 61 -6.57 -11.67 15.32
CA ARG A 61 -6.23 -12.54 14.17
C ARG A 61 -6.18 -11.77 12.85
N GLY A 62 -7.10 -10.84 12.64
CA GLY A 62 -7.19 -10.04 11.42
C GLY A 62 -7.50 -8.58 11.74
N LEU A 63 -6.75 -7.65 11.17
CA LEU A 63 -6.93 -6.21 11.36
C LEU A 63 -7.06 -5.49 10.02
N TRP A 64 -7.99 -4.56 9.97
CA TRP A 64 -8.08 -3.52 8.95
C TRP A 64 -7.37 -2.26 9.44
N ILE A 65 -6.49 -1.72 8.61
CA ILE A 65 -5.68 -0.53 8.90
C ILE A 65 -5.95 0.48 7.79
N PRO A 66 -6.64 1.60 8.08
CA PRO A 66 -6.89 2.65 7.11
C PRO A 66 -5.60 3.27 6.55
N ALA A 67 -5.66 3.74 5.30
CA ALA A 67 -4.57 4.49 4.69
C ALA A 67 -4.26 5.75 5.52
N GLY A 68 -2.97 6.04 5.69
CA GLY A 68 -2.50 7.20 6.46
C GLY A 68 -2.40 6.97 7.98
N THR A 69 -2.89 5.86 8.51
CA THR A 69 -2.78 5.52 9.93
C THR A 69 -1.34 5.18 10.31
N ILE A 70 -0.83 5.81 11.37
CA ILE A 70 0.50 5.49 11.91
C ILE A 70 0.40 4.18 12.69
N HIS A 71 1.12 3.16 12.26
CA HIS A 71 1.12 1.86 12.92
C HIS A 71 2.48 1.17 12.90
N GLN A 72 2.62 0.16 13.74
CA GLN A 72 3.78 -0.71 13.83
C GLN A 72 3.31 -2.15 14.06
N LEU A 73 3.71 -3.06 13.18
CA LEU A 73 3.38 -4.49 13.29
C LEU A 73 4.53 -5.17 14.05
N GLU A 74 4.23 -5.82 15.17
CA GLU A 74 5.20 -6.65 15.87
C GLU A 74 5.50 -7.91 15.02
N THR A 75 6.66 -8.53 15.27
CA THR A 75 7.12 -9.70 14.50
C THR A 75 6.13 -10.86 14.61
N ALA A 76 5.63 -11.34 13.48
CA ALA A 76 4.66 -12.42 13.38
C ALA A 76 4.74 -13.06 11.97
N HIS A 77 4.16 -14.24 11.80
CA HIS A 77 3.98 -14.83 10.48
C HIS A 77 2.61 -14.44 9.93
N VAL A 78 2.62 -13.67 8.84
CA VAL A 78 1.48 -12.84 8.43
C VAL A 78 1.22 -12.87 6.93
N LEU A 79 -0.04 -12.66 6.60
CA LEU A 79 -0.51 -12.19 5.30
C LEU A 79 -0.82 -10.69 5.44
N CYS A 80 -0.18 -9.86 4.64
CA CYS A 80 -0.54 -8.45 4.50
C CYS A 80 -1.03 -8.17 3.08
N ILE A 81 -2.18 -7.52 2.93
CA ILE A 81 -2.72 -7.07 1.65
C ILE A 81 -2.82 -5.55 1.69
N TYR A 82 -2.20 -4.89 0.72
CA TYR A 82 -2.19 -3.44 0.55
C TYR A 82 -3.07 -3.05 -0.63
N ILE A 83 -3.95 -2.08 -0.45
CA ILE A 83 -4.96 -1.69 -1.44
C ILE A 83 -4.93 -0.17 -1.58
N ASP A 84 -4.69 0.33 -2.79
CA ASP A 84 -4.80 1.75 -3.07
C ASP A 84 -6.24 2.23 -2.77
N PRO A 85 -6.45 3.34 -2.04
CA PRO A 85 -7.78 3.84 -1.72
C PRO A 85 -8.66 4.10 -2.94
N THR A 86 -8.07 4.32 -4.12
CA THR A 86 -8.81 4.53 -5.37
C THR A 86 -9.09 3.22 -6.13
N HIS A 87 -8.76 2.06 -5.56
CA HIS A 87 -9.03 0.77 -6.18
C HIS A 87 -10.50 0.38 -6.01
N ASP A 88 -11.13 -0.15 -7.06
CA ASP A 88 -12.56 -0.51 -7.01
C ASP A 88 -12.89 -1.56 -5.94
N PHE A 89 -11.91 -2.38 -5.58
CA PHE A 89 -12.02 -3.34 -4.48
C PHE A 89 -12.41 -2.70 -3.14
N CYS A 90 -12.01 -1.44 -2.88
CA CYS A 90 -12.41 -0.73 -1.67
C CYS A 90 -13.93 -0.56 -1.58
N LYS A 91 -14.64 -0.41 -2.71
CA LYS A 91 -16.11 -0.29 -2.74
C LYS A 91 -16.81 -1.57 -2.27
N THR A 92 -16.21 -2.75 -2.52
CA THR A 92 -16.72 -4.03 -2.02
C THR A 92 -16.34 -4.30 -0.57
N LEU A 93 -15.11 -3.95 -0.20
CA LEU A 93 -14.53 -4.35 1.07
C LEU A 93 -15.01 -3.45 2.21
N LEU A 94 -15.02 -2.13 2.00
CA LEU A 94 -15.34 -1.16 3.06
C LEU A 94 -16.73 -1.39 3.68
N PRO A 95 -17.82 -1.68 2.93
CA PRO A 95 -19.13 -1.95 3.55
C PRO A 95 -19.17 -3.21 4.41
N GLN A 96 -18.24 -4.15 4.22
CA GLN A 96 -18.16 -5.40 5.00
C GLN A 96 -17.35 -5.22 6.30
N ILE A 97 -16.61 -4.13 6.40
CA ILE A 97 -15.84 -3.76 7.58
C ILE A 97 -16.70 -2.76 8.35
N ALA A 98 -16.94 -2.99 9.64
CA ALA A 98 -17.68 -2.04 10.49
C ALA A 98 -16.80 -0.82 10.82
N VAL A 99 -16.50 0.00 9.80
CA VAL A 99 -15.53 1.10 9.90
C VAL A 99 -16.18 2.30 10.60
N GLU A 100 -15.66 2.67 11.77
CA GLU A 100 -15.65 4.10 12.13
C GLU A 100 -14.57 4.73 11.25
N GLU A 101 -14.97 5.64 10.35
CA GLU A 101 -14.40 5.97 9.03
C GLU A 101 -12.86 6.10 8.88
N TRP A 102 -12.08 6.14 9.96
CA TRP A 102 -10.61 6.26 9.94
C TRP A 102 -9.89 5.49 11.07
N SER A 103 -10.56 4.57 11.76
CA SER A 103 -9.96 3.80 12.86
C SER A 103 -9.54 2.38 12.43
N ILE A 104 -8.54 1.84 13.11
CA ILE A 104 -8.17 0.43 13.00
C ILE A 104 -9.33 -0.41 13.56
N SER A 105 -9.79 -1.39 12.80
CA SER A 105 -10.93 -2.23 13.17
C SER A 105 -10.60 -3.71 13.02
N LEU A 106 -11.33 -4.55 13.77
CA LEU A 106 -11.25 -6.00 13.63
C LEU A 106 -11.75 -6.41 12.23
N LEU A 107 -11.01 -7.28 11.57
CA LEU A 107 -11.47 -7.95 10.35
C LEU A 107 -12.26 -9.18 10.76
N ASN A 108 -13.41 -9.42 10.13
CA ASN A 108 -14.21 -10.60 10.46
C ASN A 108 -13.45 -11.91 10.11
N GLU A 109 -13.79 -13.01 10.79
CA GLU A 109 -13.07 -14.29 10.63
C GLU A 109 -13.32 -14.91 9.24
N GLU A 110 -14.47 -14.65 8.63
CA GLU A 110 -14.84 -15.14 7.30
C GLU A 110 -13.94 -14.55 6.21
N ILE A 111 -13.80 -13.23 6.17
CA ILE A 111 -12.89 -12.50 5.25
C ILE A 111 -11.44 -12.89 5.53
N SER A 112 -11.05 -12.98 6.81
CA SER A 112 -9.70 -13.41 7.19
C SER A 112 -9.39 -14.80 6.62
N SER A 113 -10.30 -15.75 6.81
CA SER A 113 -10.16 -17.12 6.30
C SER A 113 -10.18 -17.20 4.77
N GLU A 114 -11.00 -16.38 4.10
CA GLU A 114 -11.04 -16.30 2.64
C GLU A 114 -9.68 -15.89 2.07
N TYR A 115 -9.10 -14.80 2.59
CA TYR A 115 -7.84 -14.27 2.07
C TYR A 115 -6.64 -15.15 2.42
N VAL A 116 -6.61 -15.75 3.62
CA VAL A 116 -5.61 -16.76 3.96
C VAL A 116 -5.69 -17.95 2.99
N THR A 117 -6.89 -18.45 2.72
CA THR A 117 -7.08 -19.57 1.76
C THR A 117 -6.60 -19.19 0.36
N ARG A 118 -6.87 -17.95 -0.07
CA ARG A 118 -6.51 -17.47 -1.40
C ARG A 118 -5.00 -17.27 -1.59
N PHE A 119 -4.26 -16.86 -0.55
CA PHE A 119 -2.85 -16.48 -0.69
C PHE A 119 -1.84 -17.40 0.02
N ALA A 120 -2.17 -18.01 1.17
CA ALA A 120 -1.16 -18.67 2.01
C ALA A 120 -0.56 -19.96 1.41
N LYS A 121 -1.27 -20.61 0.47
CA LYS A 121 -0.87 -21.90 -0.11
C LYS A 121 -0.53 -21.83 -1.60
N VAL A 122 -0.37 -20.63 -2.16
CA VAL A 122 -0.10 -20.47 -3.59
C VAL A 122 1.39 -20.66 -3.89
N LYS A 123 1.68 -21.33 -5.01
CA LYS A 123 3.07 -21.50 -5.50
C LYS A 123 3.65 -20.22 -6.10
N ASN A 124 2.80 -19.29 -6.53
CA ASN A 124 3.21 -18.06 -7.18
C ASN A 124 2.30 -16.93 -6.67
N LEU A 125 2.82 -16.18 -5.71
CA LEU A 125 2.08 -15.10 -5.04
C LEU A 125 1.69 -13.98 -6.01
N HIS A 126 2.54 -13.69 -6.99
CA HIS A 126 2.27 -12.67 -8.00
C HIS A 126 1.14 -13.08 -8.95
N ALA A 127 1.09 -14.34 -9.40
CA ALA A 127 -0.01 -14.85 -10.21
C ALA A 127 -1.34 -14.86 -9.44
N ALA A 128 -1.30 -15.21 -8.15
CA ALA A 128 -2.47 -15.15 -7.28
C ALA A 128 -2.99 -13.71 -7.13
N LEU A 129 -2.09 -12.74 -6.92
CA LEU A 129 -2.45 -11.32 -6.85
C LEU A 129 -3.07 -10.81 -8.15
N ILE A 130 -2.49 -11.14 -9.31
CA ILE A 130 -3.04 -10.76 -10.62
C ILE A 130 -4.44 -11.34 -10.82
N SER A 131 -4.65 -12.62 -10.46
CA SER A 131 -5.97 -13.26 -10.57
C SER A 131 -7.00 -12.58 -9.67
N PHE A 132 -6.60 -12.23 -8.44
CA PHE A 132 -7.46 -11.55 -7.50
C PHE A 132 -7.81 -10.13 -7.95
N ASP A 133 -6.81 -9.34 -8.35
CA ASP A 133 -6.98 -7.98 -8.89
C ASP A 133 -7.96 -7.98 -10.08
N LYS A 134 -7.79 -8.92 -11.02
CA LYS A 134 -8.71 -9.09 -12.15
C LYS A 134 -10.14 -9.39 -11.69
N GLN A 135 -10.33 -10.28 -10.72
CA GLN A 135 -11.64 -10.60 -10.18
C GLN A 135 -12.31 -9.36 -9.56
N CYS A 136 -11.58 -8.60 -8.75
CA CYS A 136 -12.09 -7.38 -8.14
C CYS A 136 -12.55 -6.34 -9.17
N ARG A 137 -11.78 -6.17 -10.27
CA ARG A 137 -12.15 -5.26 -11.37
C ARG A 137 -13.31 -5.75 -12.22
N CYS A 138 -13.49 -7.07 -12.38
CA CYS A 138 -14.62 -7.62 -13.12
C CYS A 138 -15.93 -7.58 -12.31
N GLN A 139 -15.84 -7.61 -10.98
CA GLN A 139 -17.01 -7.63 -10.10
C GLN A 139 -17.68 -6.25 -9.95
N PHE A 140 -16.95 -5.17 -10.26
CA PHE A 140 -17.47 -3.80 -10.22
C PHE A 140 -17.37 -3.15 -11.60
N SER A 141 -18.52 -2.92 -12.23
CA SER A 141 -18.67 -2.11 -13.45
C SER A 141 -19.62 -0.93 -13.24
N ASP A 142 -19.80 -0.46 -12.01
CA ASP A 142 -20.45 0.84 -11.81
C ASP A 142 -19.74 1.89 -12.65
N THR A 143 -20.49 2.85 -13.19
CA THR A 143 -19.94 4.00 -13.90
C THR A 143 -18.82 4.57 -13.03
N PRO A 144 -17.56 4.45 -13.45
CA PRO A 144 -16.46 4.94 -12.65
C PRO A 144 -16.67 6.43 -12.41
N ASP A 145 -16.16 6.98 -11.30
CA ASP A 145 -16.07 8.44 -11.22
C ASP A 145 -15.14 8.88 -12.37
N GLU A 146 -15.75 9.28 -13.48
CA GLU A 146 -15.09 9.62 -14.72
C GLU A 146 -14.10 10.75 -14.48
N ARG A 147 -14.42 11.67 -13.56
CA ARG A 147 -13.54 12.77 -13.16
C ARG A 147 -12.31 12.23 -12.45
N LEU A 148 -12.49 11.36 -11.45
CA LEU A 148 -11.36 10.77 -10.74
C LEU A 148 -10.47 9.98 -11.70
N ASN A 149 -11.06 9.14 -12.56
CA ASN A 149 -10.30 8.33 -13.51
C ASN A 149 -9.50 9.16 -14.52
N VAL A 150 -10.06 10.27 -15.03
CA VAL A 150 -9.32 11.20 -15.89
C VAL A 150 -8.09 11.74 -15.17
N ILE A 151 -8.24 12.13 -13.90
CA ILE A 151 -7.12 12.64 -13.10
C ILE A 151 -6.10 11.53 -12.80
N LEU A 152 -6.55 10.33 -12.40
CA LEU A 152 -5.67 9.19 -12.13
C LEU A 152 -4.90 8.75 -13.37
N ALA A 153 -5.53 8.77 -14.55
CA ALA A 153 -4.88 8.50 -15.82
C ALA A 153 -3.80 9.54 -16.13
N ALA A 154 -4.11 10.85 -15.99
CA ALA A 154 -3.14 11.92 -16.19
C ALA A 154 -1.95 11.81 -15.22
N LEU A 155 -2.18 11.42 -13.97
CA LEU A 155 -1.11 11.24 -12.98
C LEU A 155 -0.23 10.02 -13.26
N LYS A 156 -0.81 8.94 -13.80
CA LYS A 156 -0.05 7.76 -14.23
C LYS A 156 0.80 8.06 -15.48
N ASP A 157 0.24 8.83 -16.41
CA ASP A 157 0.98 9.30 -17.59
C ASP A 157 2.12 10.24 -17.20
N ASP A 158 1.88 11.18 -16.27
CA ASP A 158 2.91 12.06 -15.73
C ASP A 158 4.16 11.27 -15.30
N ILE A 159 3.95 10.18 -14.56
CA ILE A 159 5.06 9.38 -14.02
C ILE A 159 5.74 8.56 -15.11
N SER A 160 4.98 8.02 -16.05
CA SER A 160 5.51 7.20 -17.14
C SER A 160 6.33 8.04 -18.14
N SER A 161 5.89 9.27 -18.38
CA SER A 161 6.48 10.20 -19.34
C SER A 161 7.50 11.16 -18.72
N GLY A 162 7.71 11.11 -17.40
CA GLY A 162 8.57 12.06 -16.67
C GLY A 162 8.01 13.48 -16.61
N ASN A 163 6.73 13.66 -16.92
CA ASN A 163 6.01 14.92 -16.87
C ASN A 163 5.57 15.24 -15.44
N ASN A 164 5.16 16.49 -15.23
CA ASN A 164 4.62 16.93 -13.94
C ASN A 164 3.52 17.95 -14.19
N THR A 165 2.34 17.46 -14.57
CA THR A 165 1.17 18.29 -14.83
C THR A 165 0.87 19.18 -13.62
N THR A 166 0.64 20.47 -13.84
CA THR A 166 0.40 21.38 -12.72
C THR A 166 -0.97 21.14 -12.10
N GLN A 167 -1.13 21.47 -10.82
CA GLN A 167 -2.45 21.45 -10.17
C GLN A 167 -3.46 22.33 -10.92
N LYS A 168 -3.01 23.47 -11.48
CA LYS A 168 -3.85 24.37 -12.27
C LYS A 168 -4.40 23.68 -13.52
N THR A 169 -3.56 22.92 -14.22
CA THR A 169 -3.98 22.13 -15.39
C THR A 169 -4.99 21.05 -15.00
N LEU A 170 -4.70 20.29 -13.94
CA LEU A 170 -5.61 19.25 -13.44
C LEU A 170 -6.96 19.83 -12.98
N SER A 171 -6.96 20.98 -12.30
CA SER A 171 -8.20 21.62 -11.85
C SER A 171 -9.03 22.12 -13.03
N SER A 172 -8.38 22.61 -14.10
CA SER A 172 -9.06 23.04 -15.32
C SER A 172 -9.75 21.89 -16.06
N LEU A 173 -9.21 20.66 -16.03
CA LEU A 173 -9.87 19.48 -16.61
C LEU A 173 -11.24 19.20 -15.99
N LEU A 174 -11.44 19.60 -14.73
CA LEU A 174 -12.70 19.41 -14.00
C LEU A 174 -13.54 20.68 -13.86
N HIS A 175 -13.12 21.77 -14.51
CA HIS A 175 -13.73 23.11 -14.35
C HIS A 175 -13.79 23.57 -12.88
N LEU A 176 -12.79 23.20 -12.07
CA LEU A 176 -12.66 23.59 -10.67
C LEU A 176 -11.55 24.64 -10.49
N SER A 177 -11.67 25.44 -9.43
CA SER A 177 -10.53 26.23 -8.94
C SER A 177 -9.49 25.31 -8.29
N PRO A 178 -8.20 25.71 -8.19
CA PRO A 178 -7.16 24.90 -7.55
C PRO A 178 -7.49 24.50 -6.10
N SER A 179 -8.15 25.38 -5.35
CA SER A 179 -8.57 25.10 -3.98
C SER A 179 -9.69 24.06 -3.93
N ARG A 180 -10.72 24.20 -4.77
CA ARG A 180 -11.83 23.22 -4.83
C ARG A 180 -11.34 21.87 -5.31
N PHE A 181 -10.43 21.85 -6.29
CA PHE A 181 -9.77 20.63 -6.73
C PHE A 181 -8.99 19.96 -5.59
N SER A 182 -8.24 20.72 -4.77
CA SER A 182 -7.48 20.16 -3.65
C SER A 182 -8.39 19.44 -2.65
N HIS A 183 -9.51 20.07 -2.32
CA HIS A 183 -10.49 19.51 -1.40
C HIS A 183 -11.14 18.27 -2.00
N TRP A 184 -11.70 18.40 -3.21
CA TRP A 184 -12.31 17.29 -3.95
C TRP A 184 -11.35 16.11 -4.11
N PHE A 185 -10.09 16.33 -4.50
CA PHE A 185 -9.12 15.26 -4.66
C PHE A 185 -8.83 14.54 -3.34
N THR A 186 -8.77 15.28 -2.24
CA THR A 186 -8.57 14.69 -0.91
C THR A 186 -9.81 13.91 -0.46
N GLU A 187 -11.01 14.40 -0.74
CA GLU A 187 -12.25 13.65 -0.50
C GLU A 187 -12.30 12.35 -1.30
N GLN A 188 -11.89 12.37 -2.57
CA GLN A 188 -11.92 11.19 -3.45
C GLN A 188 -10.84 10.15 -3.13
N THR A 189 -9.67 10.58 -2.65
CA THR A 189 -8.50 9.69 -2.51
C THR A 189 -8.05 9.48 -1.06
N GLY A 190 -8.64 10.20 -0.11
CA GLY A 190 -8.18 10.27 1.28
C GLY A 190 -6.85 11.00 1.46
N MET A 191 -6.25 11.58 0.41
CA MET A 191 -4.93 12.20 0.53
C MET A 191 -4.67 13.41 -0.38
N PRO A 192 -3.76 14.32 0.01
CA PRO A 192 -3.38 15.43 -0.85
C PRO A 192 -2.67 14.96 -2.14
N LEU A 193 -2.88 15.69 -3.25
CA LEU A 193 -2.27 15.41 -4.56
C LEU A 193 -0.76 15.15 -4.52
N ARG A 194 -0.02 15.95 -3.73
CA ARG A 194 1.44 15.81 -3.59
C ARG A 194 1.82 14.45 -2.98
N SER A 195 1.08 14.02 -1.97
CA SER A 195 1.28 12.73 -1.31
C SER A 195 0.93 11.58 -2.25
N TYR A 196 -0.17 11.69 -2.99
CA TYR A 196 -0.57 10.69 -3.98
C TYR A 196 0.47 10.53 -5.10
N ARG A 197 1.02 11.64 -5.62
CA ARG A 197 2.14 11.59 -6.58
C ARG A 197 3.35 10.86 -6.01
N LYS A 198 3.73 11.15 -4.78
CA LYS A 198 4.85 10.47 -4.11
C LYS A 198 4.57 8.97 -3.95
N TRP A 199 3.33 8.60 -3.63
CA TRP A 199 2.88 7.21 -3.56
C TRP A 199 3.01 6.49 -4.90
N LEU A 200 2.48 7.06 -5.99
CA LEU A 200 2.61 6.47 -7.31
C LEU A 200 4.08 6.30 -7.76
N LYS A 201 4.94 7.29 -7.46
CA LYS A 201 6.38 7.19 -7.70
C LYS A 201 7.02 6.03 -6.92
N LEU A 202 6.61 5.79 -5.67
CA LEU A 202 7.08 4.64 -4.90
C LEU A 202 6.70 3.32 -5.56
N LEU A 203 5.45 3.18 -6.02
CA LEU A 203 4.99 1.97 -6.69
C LEU A 203 5.80 1.69 -7.97
N VAL A 204 6.04 2.71 -8.80
CA VAL A 204 6.90 2.58 -9.98
C VAL A 204 8.34 2.25 -9.59
N GLY A 205 8.87 2.89 -8.54
CA GLY A 205 10.20 2.59 -8.01
C GLY A 205 10.35 1.13 -7.57
N PHE A 206 9.32 0.56 -6.92
CA PHE A 206 9.31 -0.87 -6.57
C PHE A 206 9.36 -1.77 -7.80
N GLU A 207 8.52 -1.53 -8.80
CA GLU A 207 8.52 -2.33 -10.03
C GLU A 207 9.86 -2.27 -10.77
N LEU A 208 10.41 -1.07 -10.93
CA LEU A 208 11.71 -0.88 -11.58
C LEU A 208 12.81 -1.57 -10.80
N SER A 209 12.82 -1.46 -9.46
CA SER A 209 13.86 -2.04 -8.60
C SER A 209 14.03 -3.56 -8.73
N ARG A 210 13.01 -4.27 -9.23
CA ARG A 210 13.06 -5.71 -9.52
C ARG A 210 14.02 -6.03 -10.67
N ARG A 211 14.27 -5.08 -11.57
CA ARG A 211 15.05 -5.27 -12.80
C ARG A 211 16.34 -4.46 -12.83
N MET A 212 16.50 -3.49 -11.93
CA MET A 212 17.64 -2.58 -11.92
C MET A 212 18.11 -2.20 -10.51
N PRO A 213 19.30 -1.60 -10.36
CA PRO A 213 19.78 -1.03 -9.10
C PRO A 213 18.81 0.01 -8.49
N LEU A 214 18.85 0.17 -7.15
CA LEU A 214 18.00 1.14 -6.45
C LEU A 214 18.25 2.58 -6.87
N THR A 215 19.48 2.91 -7.25
CA THR A 215 19.87 4.21 -7.84
C THR A 215 19.06 4.52 -9.08
N ASP A 216 19.07 3.60 -10.05
CA ASP A 216 18.40 3.80 -11.35
C ASP A 216 16.88 3.79 -11.19
N ALA A 217 16.36 2.87 -10.37
CA ALA A 217 14.94 2.80 -10.06
C ALA A 217 14.44 4.10 -9.39
N ALA A 218 15.23 4.72 -8.52
CA ALA A 218 14.88 5.99 -7.89
C ALA A 218 14.80 7.13 -8.91
N LEU A 219 15.80 7.26 -9.79
CA LEU A 219 15.83 8.32 -10.81
C LEU A 219 14.69 8.15 -11.82
N LEU A 220 14.51 6.94 -12.36
CA LEU A 220 13.49 6.66 -13.37
C LEU A 220 12.06 6.72 -12.83
N SER A 221 11.85 6.48 -11.53
CA SER A 221 10.55 6.72 -10.88
C SER A 221 10.32 8.18 -10.47
N GLY A 222 11.27 9.08 -10.78
CA GLY A 222 11.12 10.52 -10.59
C GLY A 222 11.45 11.02 -9.17
N PHE A 223 12.26 10.29 -8.40
CA PHE A 223 12.92 10.83 -7.21
C PHE A 223 14.19 11.60 -7.59
N SER A 224 14.60 12.54 -6.74
CA SER A 224 15.82 13.34 -6.96
C SER A 224 17.10 12.52 -6.92
N ASP A 225 17.11 11.50 -6.06
CA ASP A 225 18.26 10.65 -5.78
C ASP A 225 17.82 9.40 -5.01
N GLN A 226 18.71 8.41 -4.90
CA GLN A 226 18.46 7.17 -4.16
C GLN A 226 18.14 7.43 -2.68
N ALA A 227 18.82 8.39 -2.03
CA ALA A 227 18.62 8.64 -0.60
C ALA A 227 17.20 9.17 -0.33
N HIS A 228 16.65 10.00 -1.22
CA HIS A 228 15.28 10.46 -1.17
C HIS A 228 14.29 9.31 -1.35
N PHE A 229 14.52 8.42 -2.33
CA PHE A 229 13.70 7.21 -2.49
C PHE A 229 13.73 6.32 -1.25
N CYS A 230 14.91 5.99 -0.72
CA CYS A 230 15.06 5.16 0.48
C CYS A 230 14.35 5.79 1.70
N ARG A 231 14.49 7.11 1.91
CA ARG A 231 13.76 7.82 2.98
C ARG A 231 12.25 7.72 2.80
N ALA A 232 11.75 7.85 1.56
CA ALA A 232 10.34 7.72 1.26
C ALA A 232 9.81 6.31 1.54
N VAL A 233 10.57 5.27 1.18
CA VAL A 233 10.23 3.87 1.49
C VAL A 233 10.18 3.63 2.99
N THR A 234 11.22 4.04 3.74
CA THR A 234 11.25 3.83 5.19
C THR A 234 10.15 4.60 5.91
N GLN A 235 9.81 5.80 5.46
CA GLN A 235 8.67 6.54 5.99
C GLN A 235 7.34 5.82 5.72
N ALA A 236 7.19 5.21 4.55
CA ALA A 236 5.97 4.56 4.13
C ALA A 236 5.77 3.18 4.78
N PHE A 237 6.81 2.35 4.85
CA PHE A 237 6.70 0.94 5.22
C PHE A 237 7.48 0.54 6.47
N GLY A 238 8.21 1.48 7.08
CA GLY A 238 9.01 1.21 8.29
C GLY A 238 10.22 0.30 8.07
N VAL A 239 10.53 -0.05 6.81
CA VAL A 239 11.61 -0.96 6.40
C VAL A 239 12.51 -0.32 5.33
N SER A 240 13.64 -0.96 5.03
CA SER A 240 14.57 -0.46 4.00
C SER A 240 14.08 -0.79 2.58
N ALA A 241 14.45 0.05 1.60
CA ALA A 241 14.19 -0.23 0.18
C ALA A 241 14.86 -1.54 -0.30
N THR A 242 16.02 -1.88 0.26
CA THR A 242 16.71 -3.14 -0.02
C THR A 242 15.89 -4.35 0.44
N THR A 243 15.28 -4.26 1.64
CA THR A 243 14.40 -5.31 2.17
C THR A 243 13.19 -5.52 1.26
N ILE A 244 12.49 -4.45 0.87
CA ILE A 244 11.35 -4.56 -0.04
C ILE A 244 11.77 -5.16 -1.39
N LYS A 245 12.89 -4.69 -1.96
CA LYS A 245 13.43 -5.26 -3.20
C LYS A 245 13.71 -6.75 -3.07
N GLN A 246 14.29 -7.22 -1.96
CA GLN A 246 14.54 -8.63 -1.73
C GLN A 246 13.24 -9.44 -1.68
N LEU A 247 12.23 -8.96 -0.94
CA LEU A 247 10.91 -9.61 -0.84
C LEU A 247 10.21 -9.71 -2.22
N LEU A 248 10.34 -8.68 -3.06
CA LEU A 248 9.77 -8.66 -4.42
C LEU A 248 10.48 -9.57 -5.44
N LEU A 249 11.68 -10.03 -5.10
CA LEU A 249 12.48 -10.96 -5.92
C LEU A 249 12.29 -12.42 -5.52
N GLN A 250 11.76 -12.70 -4.33
CA GLN A 250 11.44 -14.05 -3.88
C GLN A 250 10.22 -14.57 -4.66
N LYS A 251 10.32 -15.80 -5.17
CA LYS A 251 9.29 -16.45 -5.99
C LYS A 251 8.36 -17.28 -5.13
#